data_AF-A0A359IGH3-F1
#
_entry.id   AF-A0A359IGH3-F1
#
_cell.length_a   1.000
_cell.length_b   1.000
_cell.length_c   1.000
_cell.angle_alpha   90.00
_cell.angle_beta   90.00
_cell.angle_gamma   90.00
#
_symmetry.space_group_name_H-M   'P 1'
#
loop_
_entity.id
_entity.type
_entity.pdbx_description
1 polymer ?
#
loop_
_entity_poly.entity_id
_entity_poly.type
_entity_poly.pdbx_seq_one_letter_code
_entity_poly.pdbx_strand_id
1 'polypeptide(L)'
;MKYQEGYVYHIKDEFFTKISDENLMQNKENGNYRPTYYCMKDEKTNLIWVVPMSTKTEKFEVIYSKQKEKYGECLTIVIGEYDDKKAAFLLQNMFPITEYYLDHVHIKKGNPIKVHTTIGEIISSNMKKIREMIKRNKKVVFTDVANIERVMIAELDLEKKKEKEVV
;
A
#
# COMPACT_ATOMS: atom_id res chain seq x y z
N MET A 1 14.31 12.41 7.22
CA MET A 1 14.32 11.92 5.81
C MET A 1 12.92 12.13 5.27
N LYS A 2 12.75 12.76 4.11
CA LYS A 2 11.41 12.92 3.51
C LYS A 2 11.04 11.59 2.86
N TYR A 3 9.91 11.00 3.23
CA TYR A 3 9.43 9.78 2.58
C TYR A 3 9.15 10.05 1.09
N GLN A 4 9.43 9.09 0.21
CA GLN A 4 9.40 9.27 -1.24
C GLN A 4 8.63 8.14 -1.93
N GLU A 5 7.82 8.52 -2.92
CA GLU A 5 7.15 7.59 -3.81
C GLU A 5 8.17 6.70 -4.54
N GLY A 6 7.74 5.48 -4.87
CA GLY A 6 8.61 4.53 -5.57
C GLY A 6 9.49 3.68 -4.64
N TYR A 7 9.60 4.03 -3.36
CA TYR A 7 10.34 3.26 -2.36
C TYR A 7 9.42 2.34 -1.56
N VAL A 8 10.03 1.37 -0.88
CA VAL A 8 9.34 0.42 -0.01
C VAL A 8 9.64 0.77 1.43
N TYR A 9 8.63 0.71 2.27
CA TYR A 9 8.69 1.07 3.68
C TYR A 9 8.09 -0.03 4.54
N HIS A 10 8.47 0.01 5.81
CA HIS A 10 7.81 -0.70 6.88
C HIS A 10 6.82 0.23 7.57
N ILE A 11 5.70 -0.35 8.03
CA ILE A 11 4.58 0.38 8.63
C ILE A 11 4.55 0.08 10.12
N LYS A 12 4.35 1.11 10.96
CA LYS A 12 4.27 0.97 12.41
C LYS A 12 3.11 0.04 12.82
N ASP A 13 3.34 -0.83 13.80
CA ASP A 13 2.31 -1.75 14.32
C ASP A 13 1.09 -1.03 14.92
N GLU A 14 1.29 0.21 15.37
CA GLU A 14 0.22 1.09 15.86
C GLU A 14 -0.89 1.29 14.81
N PHE A 15 -0.53 1.37 13.52
CA PHE A 15 -1.51 1.49 12.44
C PHE A 15 -2.46 0.29 12.42
N PHE A 16 -1.89 -0.93 12.41
CA PHE A 16 -2.67 -2.17 12.33
C PHE A 16 -3.54 -2.35 13.57
N THR A 17 -3.01 -1.99 14.75
CA THR A 17 -3.76 -2.01 16.01
C THR A 17 -4.94 -1.03 15.98
N LYS A 18 -4.73 0.18 15.45
CA LYS A 18 -5.76 1.22 15.35
C LYS A 18 -6.88 0.83 14.39
N ILE A 19 -6.54 0.33 13.20
CA ILE A 19 -7.56 0.01 12.19
C ILE A 19 -8.32 -1.27 12.55
N SER A 20 -7.65 -2.27 13.11
CA SER A 20 -8.26 -3.56 13.51
C SER A 20 -9.07 -4.24 12.39
N ASP A 21 -8.60 -4.14 11.14
CA ASP A 21 -9.21 -4.81 9.97
C ASP A 21 -8.53 -6.16 9.74
N GLU A 22 -9.31 -7.25 9.77
CA GLU A 22 -8.84 -8.62 9.55
C GLU A 22 -8.26 -8.87 8.15
N ASN A 23 -8.64 -8.04 7.17
CA ASN A 23 -8.18 -8.12 5.77
C ASN A 23 -6.94 -7.27 5.50
N LEU A 24 -6.48 -6.47 6.47
CA LEU A 24 -5.19 -5.79 6.36
C LEU A 24 -4.07 -6.82 6.44
N MET A 25 -3.18 -6.78 5.46
CA MET A 25 -1.97 -7.60 5.49
C MET A 25 -1.00 -7.03 6.52
N GLN A 26 -1.12 -7.50 7.77
CA GLN A 26 -0.30 -7.08 8.89
C GLN A 26 1.18 -7.48 8.70
N ASN A 27 2.04 -6.87 9.54
CA ASN A 27 3.40 -7.33 9.75
C ASN A 27 3.41 -8.80 10.19
N LYS A 28 4.50 -9.53 9.91
CA LYS A 28 4.60 -10.93 10.30
C LYS A 28 4.96 -11.03 11.78
N GLU A 29 4.51 -12.10 12.42
CA GLU A 29 4.88 -12.47 13.79
C GLU A 29 6.42 -12.46 13.96
N ASN A 30 6.88 -12.12 15.17
CA ASN A 30 8.29 -11.95 15.57
C ASN A 30 9.00 -10.69 15.03
N GLY A 31 8.27 -9.59 14.79
CA GLY A 31 8.86 -8.31 14.39
C GLY A 31 9.36 -8.26 12.94
N ASN A 32 8.97 -9.25 12.12
CA ASN A 32 9.31 -9.28 10.70
C ASN A 32 8.34 -8.39 9.93
N TYR A 33 8.73 -7.14 9.70
CA TYR A 33 7.91 -6.19 8.96
C TYR A 33 7.58 -6.67 7.55
N ARG A 34 6.37 -6.36 7.10
CA ARG A 34 5.98 -6.54 5.70
C ARG A 34 6.53 -5.38 4.88
N PRO A 35 7.33 -5.63 3.82
CA PRO A 35 7.70 -4.58 2.88
C PRO A 35 6.43 -4.06 2.19
N THR A 36 6.23 -2.75 2.22
CA THR A 36 5.04 -2.10 1.68
C THR A 36 5.44 -0.97 0.75
N TYR A 37 5.02 -1.04 -0.51
CA TYR A 37 5.38 -0.10 -1.54
C TYR A 37 4.63 1.23 -1.40
N TYR A 38 5.33 2.35 -1.31
CA TYR A 38 4.74 3.70 -1.38
C TYR A 38 4.45 4.04 -2.84
N CYS A 39 3.17 3.92 -3.22
CA CYS A 39 2.72 4.07 -4.59
C CYS A 39 2.48 5.52 -5.00
N MET A 40 1.74 6.28 -4.20
CA MET A 40 1.42 7.68 -4.50
C MET A 40 0.95 8.44 -3.26
N LYS A 41 1.16 9.76 -3.23
CA LYS A 41 0.46 10.66 -2.33
C LYS A 41 -0.78 11.22 -3.02
N ASP A 42 -1.91 11.23 -2.33
CA ASP A 42 -3.11 11.91 -2.79
C ASP A 42 -3.05 13.37 -2.34
N GLU A 43 -2.77 14.28 -3.27
CA GLU A 43 -2.66 15.72 -2.98
C GLU A 43 -3.96 16.33 -2.42
N LYS A 44 -5.13 15.72 -2.65
CA LYS A 44 -6.41 16.24 -2.13
C LYS A 44 -6.58 15.92 -0.66
N THR A 45 -6.19 14.73 -0.23
CA THR A 45 -6.39 14.25 1.15
C THR A 45 -5.11 14.27 1.99
N ASN A 46 -3.95 14.45 1.36
CA ASN A 46 -2.60 14.22 1.89
C ASN A 46 -2.30 12.79 2.32
N LEU A 47 -3.18 11.83 2.03
CA LEU A 47 -2.96 10.43 2.36
C LEU A 47 -1.92 9.80 1.43
N ILE A 48 -1.10 8.93 2.02
CA ILE A 48 -0.13 8.11 1.31
C ILE A 48 -0.77 6.75 1.02
N TRP A 49 -0.81 6.38 -0.25
CA TRP A 49 -1.33 5.09 -0.69
C TRP A 49 -0.21 4.07 -0.80
N VAL A 50 -0.38 2.95 -0.11
CA VAL A 50 0.62 1.90 -0.02
C VAL A 50 0.10 0.55 -0.50
N VAL A 51 0.99 -0.27 -1.03
CA VAL A 51 0.69 -1.61 -1.56
C VAL A 51 1.56 -2.65 -0.86
N PRO A 52 0.98 -3.53 -0.04
CA PRO A 52 1.73 -4.59 0.62
C PRO A 52 2.36 -5.57 -0.36
N MET A 53 3.55 -6.04 -0.04
CA MET A 53 4.29 -7.00 -0.86
C MET A 53 4.29 -8.40 -0.23
N SER A 54 4.55 -9.40 -1.07
CA SER A 54 4.77 -10.78 -0.66
C SER A 54 5.87 -11.44 -1.50
N THR A 55 6.70 -12.24 -0.82
CA THR A 55 7.69 -13.12 -1.46
C THR A 55 7.11 -14.49 -1.86
N LYS A 56 5.87 -14.81 -1.44
CA LYS A 56 5.17 -16.06 -1.81
C LYS A 56 4.61 -15.97 -3.24
N THR A 57 5.47 -15.77 -4.24
CA THR A 57 5.07 -15.41 -5.60
C THR A 57 4.29 -16.52 -6.30
N GLU A 58 4.65 -17.79 -6.11
CA GLU A 58 3.96 -18.94 -6.72
C GLU A 58 2.45 -18.93 -6.44
N LYS A 59 2.05 -18.67 -5.19
CA LYS A 59 0.64 -18.53 -4.80
C LYS A 59 -0.06 -17.43 -5.59
N PHE A 60 0.58 -16.27 -5.71
CA PHE A 60 -0.01 -15.09 -6.33
C PHE A 60 0.03 -15.14 -7.86
N GLU A 61 0.97 -15.87 -8.45
CA GLU A 61 1.00 -16.16 -9.89
C GLU A 61 -0.19 -17.01 -10.32
N VAL A 62 -0.57 -18.02 -9.54
CA VAL A 62 -1.78 -18.80 -9.80
C VAL A 62 -3.03 -17.90 -9.80
N ILE A 63 -3.14 -16.99 -8.83
CA ILE A 63 -4.27 -16.05 -8.75
C ILE A 63 -4.25 -15.07 -9.92
N TYR A 64 -3.07 -14.50 -10.23
CA TYR A 64 -2.87 -13.59 -11.34
C TYR A 64 -3.30 -14.21 -12.68
N SER A 65 -2.84 -15.44 -12.96
CA SER A 65 -3.17 -16.15 -14.20
C SER A 65 -4.67 -16.42 -14.32
N LYS A 66 -5.33 -16.86 -13.24
CA LYS A 66 -6.79 -17.07 -13.22
C LYS A 66 -7.57 -15.78 -13.49
N GLN A 67 -7.15 -14.66 -12.91
CA GLN A 67 -7.77 -13.36 -13.14
C GLN A 67 -7.58 -12.91 -14.60
N LYS A 68 -6.37 -13.09 -15.14
CA LYS A 68 -6.05 -12.74 -16.52
C LYS A 68 -6.83 -13.60 -17.53
N GLU A 69 -6.95 -14.89 -17.28
CA GLU A 69 -7.76 -15.80 -18.11
C GLU A 69 -9.25 -15.39 -18.10
N LYS A 70 -9.79 -15.06 -16.93
CA LYS A 70 -11.21 -14.71 -16.77
C LYS A 70 -11.57 -13.32 -17.31
N TYR A 71 -10.72 -12.32 -17.11
CA TYR A 71 -11.05 -10.91 -17.36
C TYR A 71 -10.16 -10.24 -18.43
N GLY A 72 -9.19 -10.96 -19.01
CA GLY A 72 -8.20 -10.42 -19.95
C GLY A 72 -7.04 -9.66 -19.29
N GLU A 73 -7.23 -9.15 -18.07
CA GLU A 73 -6.20 -8.49 -17.27
C GLU A 73 -6.31 -8.83 -15.78
N CYS A 74 -5.22 -8.64 -15.04
CA CYS A 74 -5.23 -8.70 -13.57
C CYS A 74 -4.81 -7.34 -13.01
N LEU A 75 -5.77 -6.61 -12.44
CA LEU A 75 -5.53 -5.30 -11.82
C LEU A 75 -5.01 -5.43 -10.39
N THR A 76 -5.42 -6.48 -9.69
CA THR A 76 -5.32 -6.58 -8.23
C THR A 76 -3.98 -7.14 -7.73
N ILE A 77 -3.18 -7.71 -8.63
CA ILE A 77 -1.86 -8.27 -8.34
C ILE A 77 -0.91 -7.88 -9.46
N VAL A 78 0.27 -7.38 -9.10
CA VAL A 78 1.38 -7.18 -10.03
C VAL A 78 2.51 -8.11 -9.60
N ILE A 79 2.98 -8.96 -10.52
CA ILE A 79 4.17 -9.79 -10.33
C ILE A 79 5.34 -9.07 -10.97
N GLY A 80 6.44 -8.92 -10.25
CA GLY A 80 7.63 -8.24 -10.74
C GLY A 80 8.86 -8.58 -9.92
N GLU A 81 9.99 -7.99 -10.28
CA GLU A 81 11.22 -8.12 -9.51
C GLU A 81 11.36 -6.93 -8.55
N TYR A 82 11.75 -7.23 -7.32
CA TYR A 82 12.18 -6.25 -6.32
C TYR A 82 13.32 -6.86 -5.53
N ASP A 83 14.39 -6.09 -5.36
CA ASP A 83 15.56 -6.55 -4.63
C ASP A 83 16.25 -7.80 -5.21
N ASP A 84 16.39 -7.87 -6.55
CA ASP A 84 16.89 -9.03 -7.31
C ASP A 84 16.12 -10.33 -7.02
N LYS A 85 14.88 -10.20 -6.55
CA LYS A 85 13.99 -11.31 -6.18
C LYS A 85 12.62 -11.11 -6.77
N LYS A 86 11.96 -12.21 -7.13
CA LYS A 86 10.56 -12.19 -7.53
C LYS A 86 9.70 -11.75 -6.35
N ALA A 87 8.76 -10.84 -6.60
CA ALA A 87 7.83 -10.30 -5.63
C ALA A 87 6.42 -10.15 -6.22
N ALA A 88 5.42 -10.22 -5.35
CA ALA A 88 4.03 -9.91 -5.66
C ALA A 88 3.59 -8.64 -4.92
N PHE A 89 3.08 -7.66 -5.66
CA PHE A 89 2.48 -6.43 -5.14
C PHE A 89 0.96 -6.61 -5.09
N LEU A 90 0.38 -6.49 -3.90
CA LEU A 90 -0.99 -6.93 -3.64
C LEU A 90 -1.95 -5.74 -3.58
N LEU A 91 -2.37 -5.21 -4.73
CA LEU A 91 -3.31 -4.08 -4.78
C LEU A 91 -4.69 -4.43 -4.20
N GLN A 92 -5.09 -5.71 -4.23
CA GLN A 92 -6.27 -6.20 -3.49
C GLN A 92 -6.20 -5.96 -1.97
N ASN A 93 -5.03 -5.68 -1.42
CA ASN A 93 -4.82 -5.34 0.00
C ASN A 93 -4.21 -3.94 0.15
N MET A 94 -4.36 -3.06 -0.85
CA MET A 94 -3.86 -1.68 -0.73
C MET A 94 -4.65 -0.90 0.33
N PHE A 95 -3.98 0.05 0.97
CA PHE A 95 -4.62 0.93 1.94
C PHE A 95 -3.93 2.30 1.98
N PRO A 96 -4.65 3.35 2.40
CA PRO A 96 -4.07 4.65 2.66
C PRO A 96 -3.61 4.80 4.12
N ILE A 97 -2.57 5.60 4.35
CA ILE A 97 -2.03 5.96 5.66
C ILE A 97 -1.64 7.44 5.70
N THR A 98 -1.38 7.96 6.90
CA THR A 98 -0.67 9.23 7.08
C THR A 98 0.85 8.99 7.08
N GLU A 99 1.63 10.05 6.85
CA GLU A 99 3.10 9.99 6.89
C GLU A 99 3.62 9.52 8.26
N TYR A 100 2.87 9.81 9.33
CA TYR A 100 3.17 9.36 10.70
C TYR A 100 3.33 7.84 10.81
N TYR A 101 2.61 7.06 10.02
CA TYR A 101 2.62 5.59 10.10
C TYR A 101 3.73 4.91 9.30
N LEU A 102 4.44 5.65 8.47
CA LEU A 102 5.67 5.15 7.88
C LEU A 102 6.72 5.03 8.99
N ASP A 103 7.35 3.87 9.10
CA ASP A 103 8.40 3.62 10.06
C ASP A 103 9.76 3.91 9.41
N HIS A 104 10.39 2.90 8.81
CA HIS A 104 11.67 3.02 8.14
C HIS A 104 11.63 2.47 6.71
N VAL A 105 12.54 2.98 5.87
CA VAL A 105 12.70 2.52 4.48
C VAL A 105 13.30 1.12 4.46
N HIS A 106 12.85 0.30 3.50
CA HIS A 106 13.44 -1.00 3.26
C HIS A 106 14.83 -0.83 2.65
N ILE A 107 15.85 -1.39 3.30
CA ILE A 107 17.26 -1.26 2.92
C ILE A 107 17.88 -2.61 2.55
N LYS A 108 18.81 -2.60 1.59
CA LYS A 108 19.77 -3.68 1.35
C LYS A 108 21.17 -3.14 1.40
N LYS A 109 22.02 -3.77 2.21
CA LYS A 109 23.43 -3.38 2.38
C LYS A 109 23.58 -1.86 2.64
N GLY A 110 22.69 -1.30 3.47
CA GLY A 110 22.68 0.11 3.86
C GLY A 110 22.03 1.09 2.88
N ASN A 111 21.57 0.64 1.71
CA ASN A 111 20.95 1.53 0.70
C ASN A 111 19.45 1.27 0.55
N PRO A 112 18.61 2.33 0.46
CA PRO A 112 17.20 2.18 0.14
C PRO A 112 17.03 1.72 -1.31
N ILE A 113 16.17 0.72 -1.52
CA ILE A 113 15.90 0.19 -2.86
C ILE A 113 14.62 0.79 -3.41
N LYS A 114 14.71 1.33 -4.63
CA LYS A 114 13.55 1.82 -5.37
C LYS A 114 12.96 0.70 -6.22
N VAL A 115 11.64 0.63 -6.29
CA VAL A 115 10.95 -0.23 -7.26
C VAL A 115 11.23 0.29 -8.68
N HIS A 116 11.48 -0.63 -9.60
CA HIS A 116 11.73 -0.29 -11.01
C HIS A 116 10.57 0.53 -11.59
N THR A 117 10.88 1.60 -12.33
CA THR A 117 9.90 2.57 -12.81
C THR A 117 8.73 1.92 -13.55
N THR A 118 9.00 0.96 -14.45
CA THR A 118 7.95 0.24 -15.19
C THR A 118 6.97 -0.50 -14.27
N ILE A 119 7.47 -1.12 -13.18
CA ILE A 119 6.59 -1.79 -12.21
C ILE A 119 5.76 -0.75 -11.46
N GLY A 120 6.38 0.36 -11.03
CA GLY A 120 5.69 1.46 -10.38
C GLY A 120 4.58 2.09 -11.23
N GLU A 121 4.82 2.26 -12.53
CA GLU A 121 3.82 2.76 -13.49
C GLU A 121 2.62 1.83 -13.63
N ILE A 122 2.86 0.51 -13.73
CA ILE A 122 1.79 -0.50 -13.77
C ILE A 122 0.96 -0.45 -12.47
N ILE A 123 1.62 -0.42 -11.31
CA ILE A 123 0.94 -0.35 -10.01
C ILE A 123 0.12 0.93 -9.90
N SER A 124 0.67 2.09 -10.28
CA SER A 124 -0.03 3.37 -10.25
C SER A 124 -1.26 3.38 -11.17
N SER A 125 -1.12 2.85 -12.38
CA SER A 125 -2.22 2.72 -13.35
C SER A 125 -3.33 1.81 -12.81
N ASN A 126 -2.98 0.64 -12.28
CA ASN A 126 -3.94 -0.29 -11.70
C ASN A 126 -4.63 0.29 -10.46
N MET A 127 -3.87 0.97 -9.57
CA MET A 127 -4.42 1.62 -8.38
C MET A 127 -5.46 2.69 -8.76
N LYS A 128 -5.18 3.52 -9.78
CA LYS A 128 -6.15 4.52 -10.27
C LYS A 128 -7.45 3.86 -10.72
N LYS A 129 -7.37 2.78 -11.51
CA LYS A 129 -8.56 2.01 -11.93
C LYS A 129 -9.30 1.42 -10.73
N ILE A 130 -8.60 0.82 -9.78
CA ILE A 130 -9.20 0.21 -8.58
C ILE A 130 -9.90 1.27 -7.71
N ARG A 131 -9.27 2.42 -7.47
CA ARG A 131 -9.88 3.52 -6.70
C ARG A 131 -11.16 4.03 -7.36
N GLU A 132 -11.18 4.13 -8.69
CA GLU A 132 -12.39 4.50 -9.44
C GLU A 132 -13.50 3.44 -9.30
N MET A 133 -13.15 2.16 -9.29
CA MET A 133 -14.11 1.09 -9.03
C MET A 133 -14.68 1.13 -7.59
N ILE A 134 -13.84 1.40 -6.59
CA ILE A 134 -14.25 1.56 -5.19
C ILE A 134 -15.23 2.73 -5.05
N LYS A 135 -14.97 3.88 -5.68
CA LYS A 135 -15.89 5.04 -5.69
C LYS A 135 -17.28 4.71 -6.26
N ARG A 136 -17.36 3.71 -7.14
CA ARG A 136 -18.60 3.19 -7.71
C ARG A 136 -19.19 2.03 -6.90
N ASN A 137 -18.75 1.86 -5.65
CA ASN A 137 -19.16 0.81 -4.72
C ASN A 137 -18.91 -0.63 -5.24
N LYS A 138 -17.91 -0.83 -6.10
CA LYS A 138 -17.50 -2.18 -6.53
C LYS A 138 -16.52 -2.79 -5.53
N LYS A 139 -16.80 -4.01 -5.08
CA LYS A 139 -15.91 -4.78 -4.20
C LYS A 139 -14.76 -5.41 -4.99
N VAL A 140 -13.65 -4.68 -5.11
CA VAL A 140 -12.45 -5.08 -5.88
C VAL A 140 -11.20 -5.30 -5.02
N VAL A 141 -11.25 -4.88 -3.76
CA VAL A 141 -10.20 -5.06 -2.74
C VAL A 141 -10.80 -5.78 -1.53
N PHE A 142 -9.94 -6.41 -0.73
CA PHE A 142 -10.32 -7.10 0.50
C PHE A 142 -10.36 -6.15 1.70
N THR A 143 -9.44 -5.20 1.75
CA THR A 143 -9.33 -4.20 2.83
C THR A 143 -10.50 -3.23 2.80
N ASP A 144 -10.99 -2.82 3.97
CA ASP A 144 -12.00 -1.77 4.11
C ASP A 144 -11.39 -0.38 3.91
N VAL A 145 -11.02 -0.09 2.66
CA VAL A 145 -10.37 1.16 2.25
C VAL A 145 -11.21 2.37 2.60
N ALA A 146 -12.54 2.28 2.50
CA ALA A 146 -13.43 3.41 2.81
C ALA A 146 -13.36 3.78 4.30
N ASN A 147 -13.38 2.79 5.19
CA ASN A 147 -13.22 3.02 6.61
C ASN A 147 -11.83 3.60 6.93
N ILE A 148 -10.76 3.03 6.36
CA ILE A 148 -9.39 3.50 6.60
C ILE A 148 -9.21 4.94 6.13
N GLU A 149 -9.65 5.29 4.91
CA GLU A 149 -9.60 6.67 4.42
C GLU A 149 -10.28 7.64 5.40
N ARG A 150 -11.49 7.29 5.86
CA ARG A 150 -12.24 8.11 6.81
C ARG A 150 -11.49 8.33 8.13
N VAL A 151 -10.88 7.28 8.68
CA VAL A 151 -10.11 7.37 9.93
C VAL A 151 -8.86 8.23 9.75
N MET A 152 -8.12 8.03 8.66
CA MET A 152 -6.88 8.79 8.39
C MET A 152 -7.15 10.26 8.06
N ILE A 153 -8.25 10.59 7.37
CA ILE A 153 -8.65 11.98 7.12
C ILE A 153 -9.02 12.68 8.43
N ALA A 154 -9.80 12.02 9.29
CA ALA A 154 -10.17 12.57 10.59
C ALA A 154 -8.93 12.85 11.46
N GLU A 155 -7.92 11.99 11.41
CA GLU A 155 -6.65 12.19 12.09
C GLU A 155 -5.92 13.45 11.60
N LEU A 156 -5.73 13.59 10.28
CA LEU A 156 -5.09 14.77 9.69
C LEU A 156 -5.85 16.06 10.00
N ASP A 157 -7.18 16.02 10.04
CA ASP A 157 -7.98 17.19 10.37
C ASP A 157 -7.89 17.58 11.85
N LEU A 158 -7.71 16.60 12.75
CA LEU A 158 -7.44 16.87 14.16
C LEU A 158 -6.03 17.47 14.36
N GLU A 159 -5.03 16.99 13.64
CA GLU A 159 -3.67 17.54 13.68
C GLU A 159 -3.65 19.00 13.22
N LYS A 160 -4.27 19.32 12.08
CA LYS A 160 -4.39 20.70 11.58
C LYS A 160 -5.11 21.65 12.54
N LYS A 161 -6.09 21.15 13.29
CA LYS A 161 -6.80 21.96 14.30
C LYS A 161 -5.89 22.28 15.47
N LYS A 162 -5.16 21.29 15.98
CA LYS A 162 -4.18 21.49 17.06
C LYS A 162 -3.09 22.48 16.67
N GLU A 163 -2.59 22.40 15.44
CA GLU A 163 -1.59 23.35 14.92
C GLU A 163 -2.11 24.80 14.89
N LYS A 164 -3.39 25.00 14.55
CA LYS A 164 -4.02 26.33 14.53
C LYS A 164 -4.32 26.90 15.92
N GLU A 165 -4.50 26.05 16.93
CA GLU A 165 -4.76 26.46 18.30
C GLU A 165 -3.47 26.83 19.07
N VAL A 166 -2.31 26.42 18.54
CA VAL A 166 -0.98 26.68 19.13
C VAL A 166 -0.30 27.91 18.49
N VAL A 167 -0.89 28.50 17.44
CA VAL A 167 -0.40 29.69 16.73
C VAL A 167 -1.18 30.94 17.11
#